data_AF-A0A937KBH3-F1
#
_entry.id   AF-A0A937KBH3-F1
#
_cell.length_a   1.000
_cell.length_b   1.000
_cell.length_c   1.000
_cell.angle_alpha   90.00
_cell.angle_beta   90.00
_cell.angle_gamma   90.00
#
_symmetry.space_group_name_H-M   'P 1'
#
loop_
_entity.id
_entity.type
_entity.pdbx_description
1 polymer ?
#
loop_
_entity_poly.entity_id
_entity_poly.type
_entity_poly.pdbx_seq_one_letter_code
_entity_poly.pdbx_strand_id
1 'polypeptide(L)'
;MNTSWETSKRKYCELLNGLDNLIASAGDLIVHYEQDNMEFAHLIYEKELLELMRKAEFMDDYEREFMHMYYSLHGQIQRLKRYREIVSLMVLKDPINIPKN
;
A
#
# COMPACT_ATOMS: atom_id res chain seq x y z
N MET A 1 -11.12 19.74 28.90
CA MET A 1 -11.94 18.51 28.94
C MET A 1 -10.99 17.33 28.97
N ASN A 2 -11.08 16.45 29.97
CA ASN A 2 -10.30 15.21 29.99
C ASN A 2 -10.90 14.24 28.97
N THR A 3 -10.09 13.71 28.06
CA THR A 3 -10.53 12.66 27.12
C THR A 3 -10.94 11.42 27.91
N SER A 4 -12.15 10.91 27.68
CA SER A 4 -12.61 9.67 28.33
C SER A 4 -11.91 8.45 27.72
N TRP A 5 -11.87 7.35 28.48
CA TRP A 5 -11.39 6.06 27.98
C TRP A 5 -12.12 5.63 26.71
N GLU A 6 -13.45 5.74 26.70
CA GLU A 6 -14.29 5.40 25.54
C GLU A 6 -13.94 6.25 24.32
N THR A 7 -13.66 7.55 24.54
CA THR A 7 -13.29 8.47 23.47
C THR A 7 -11.90 8.16 22.92
N SER A 8 -10.92 7.87 23.78
CA SER A 8 -9.57 7.48 23.35
C SER A 8 -9.63 6.16 22.56
N LYS A 9 -10.24 5.13 23.14
CA LYS A 9 -10.41 3.81 22.51
C LYS A 9 -11.10 3.90 21.16
N ARG A 10 -12.21 4.66 21.05
CA ARG A 10 -12.93 4.85 19.79
C ARG A 10 -12.03 5.44 18.70
N LYS A 11 -11.29 6.51 19.01
CA LYS A 11 -10.38 7.17 18.05
C LYS A 11 -9.29 6.22 17.55
N TYR A 12 -8.71 5.42 18.46
CA TYR A 12 -7.73 4.41 18.05
C TYR A 12 -8.34 3.31 17.19
N CYS A 13 -9.56 2.85 17.50
CA CYS A 13 -10.28 1.90 16.65
C CYS A 13 -10.56 2.48 15.26
N GLU A 14 -11.01 3.74 15.17
CA GLU A 14 -11.21 4.44 13.89
C GLU A 14 -9.90 4.52 13.09
N LEU A 15 -8.78 4.83 13.74
CA LEU A 15 -7.47 4.90 13.10
C LEU A 15 -6.98 3.54 12.61
N LEU A 16 -7.14 2.48 13.41
CA LEU A 16 -6.78 1.12 13.03
C LEU A 16 -7.60 0.62 11.85
N ASN A 17 -8.92 0.86 11.86
CA ASN A 17 -9.80 0.53 10.75
C ASN A 17 -9.42 1.31 9.48
N GLY A 18 -9.08 2.59 9.60
CA GLY A 18 -8.59 3.39 8.49
C GLY A 18 -7.30 2.84 7.89
N LEU A 19 -6.35 2.41 8.73
CA LEU A 19 -5.12 1.77 8.28
C LEU A 19 -5.37 0.42 7.63
N ASP A 20 -6.27 -0.40 8.17
CA ASP A 20 -6.67 -1.69 7.59
C ASP A 20 -7.27 -1.51 6.19
N ASN A 21 -8.16 -0.54 6.03
CA ASN A 21 -8.74 -0.21 4.72
C ASN A 21 -7.69 0.29 3.73
N LEU A 22 -6.77 1.18 4.16
CA LEU A 22 -5.70 1.68 3.30
C LEU A 22 -4.74 0.57 2.87
N ILE A 23 -4.41 -0.37 3.77
CA ILE A 23 -3.58 -1.53 3.44
C ILE A 23 -4.27 -2.42 2.41
N ALA A 24 -5.58 -2.68 2.58
CA ALA A 24 -6.36 -3.48 1.64
C ALA A 24 -6.41 -2.81 0.26
N SER A 25 -6.84 -1.54 0.19
CA SER A 25 -6.95 -0.80 -1.07
C SER A 25 -5.60 -0.64 -1.78
N ALA A 26 -4.51 -0.43 -1.04
CA ALA A 26 -3.17 -0.38 -1.62
C ALA A 26 -2.74 -1.76 -2.14
N GLY A 27 -3.12 -2.84 -1.46
CA GLY A 27 -2.91 -4.21 -1.93
C GLY A 27 -3.62 -4.48 -3.25
N ASP A 28 -4.90 -4.11 -3.34
CA ASP A 28 -5.70 -4.25 -4.56
C ASP A 28 -5.10 -3.44 -5.72
N LEU A 29 -4.61 -2.23 -5.45
CA LEU A 29 -3.94 -1.40 -6.45
C LEU A 29 -2.70 -2.07 -7.05
N ILE A 30 -1.89 -2.76 -6.24
CA ILE A 30 -0.72 -3.51 -6.75
C ILE A 30 -1.17 -4.64 -7.67
N VAL A 31 -2.21 -5.39 -7.27
CA VAL A 31 -2.73 -6.50 -8.07
C VAL A 31 -3.23 -6.00 -9.42
N HIS A 32 -3.99 -4.90 -9.44
CA HIS A 32 -4.43 -4.28 -10.70
C HIS A 32 -3.26 -3.75 -11.53
N TYR A 33 -2.25 -3.16 -10.89
CA TYR A 33 -1.06 -2.68 -11.58
C TYR A 33 -0.28 -3.81 -12.27
N GLU A 34 -0.15 -4.97 -11.61
CA GLU A 34 0.45 -6.17 -12.22
C GLU A 34 -0.39 -6.71 -13.38
N GLN A 35 -1.73 -6.74 -13.23
CA GLN A 35 -2.65 -7.19 -14.27
C GLN A 35 -2.58 -6.30 -15.51
N ASP A 36 -2.68 -4.98 -15.34
CA ASP A 36 -2.58 -4.00 -16.44
C ASP A 36 -1.25 -4.14 -17.18
N ASN A 37 -0.16 -4.37 -16.44
CA ASN A 37 1.16 -4.61 -17.04
C ASN A 37 1.23 -5.92 -17.83
N MET A 38 0.60 -7.00 -17.34
CA MET A 38 0.51 -8.26 -18.09
C MET A 38 -0.30 -8.10 -19.38
N GLU A 39 -1.43 -7.40 -19.32
CA GLU A 39 -2.25 -7.08 -20.50
C GLU A 39 -1.45 -6.26 -21.51
N PHE A 40 -0.74 -5.23 -21.04
CA PHE A 40 0.11 -4.43 -21.91
C PHE A 40 1.26 -5.24 -22.53
N ALA A 41 1.94 -6.08 -21.74
CA ALA A 41 2.98 -6.98 -22.25
C ALA A 41 2.45 -7.96 -23.31
N HIS A 42 1.22 -8.45 -23.14
CA HIS A 42 0.56 -9.28 -24.12
C HIS A 42 0.30 -8.53 -25.43
N LEU A 43 -0.17 -7.28 -25.35
CA LEU A 43 -0.35 -6.41 -26.52
C LEU A 43 0.97 -6.13 -27.25
N ILE A 44 2.07 -5.95 -26.52
CA ILE A 44 3.40 -5.78 -27.13
C ILE A 44 3.75 -7.00 -27.99
N TYR A 45 3.49 -8.20 -27.48
CA TYR A 45 3.79 -9.45 -28.17
C TYR A 45 2.86 -9.68 -29.37
N GLU A 46 1.54 -9.58 -29.18
CA GLU A 46 0.56 -9.83 -30.25
C GLU A 46 0.65 -8.86 -31.42
N LYS A 47 1.07 -7.61 -31.15
CA LYS A 47 1.15 -6.55 -32.16
C LYS A 47 2.54 -6.42 -32.79
N GLU A 48 3.45 -7.35 -32.52
CA GLU A 48 4.85 -7.31 -32.98
C GLU A 48 5.57 -6.00 -32.59
N LEU A 49 5.08 -5.30 -31.56
CA LEU A 49 5.63 -4.02 -31.10
C LEU A 49 6.97 -4.20 -30.40
N LEU A 50 7.32 -5.42 -30.00
CA LEU A 50 8.57 -5.73 -29.34
C LEU A 50 9.79 -5.22 -30.13
N GLU A 51 9.83 -5.49 -31.44
CA GLU A 51 10.95 -5.06 -32.29
C GLU A 51 10.96 -3.54 -32.51
N LEU A 52 9.79 -2.90 -32.53
CA LEU A 52 9.67 -1.45 -32.61
C LEU A 52 10.17 -0.78 -31.32
N MET A 53 9.73 -1.30 -30.16
CA MET A 53 10.12 -0.78 -28.85
C MET A 53 11.60 -1.01 -28.57
N ARG A 54 12.18 -2.12 -29.02
CA ARG A 54 13.63 -2.36 -28.97
C ARG A 54 14.41 -1.38 -29.84
N LYS A 55 13.97 -1.15 -31.09
CA LYS A 55 14.60 -0.17 -31.98
C LYS A 55 14.49 1.27 -31.48
N ALA A 56 13.41 1.58 -30.77
CA ALA A 56 13.19 2.87 -30.13
C ALA A 56 13.88 2.99 -28.76
N GLU A 57 14.62 1.97 -28.31
CA GLU A 57 15.28 1.90 -26.98
C GLU A 57 14.31 2.12 -25.81
N PHE A 58 13.03 1.82 -26.02
CA PHE A 58 11.96 2.13 -25.07
C PHE A 58 11.59 0.93 -24.17
N MET A 59 12.03 -0.28 -24.53
CA MET A 59 11.71 -1.48 -23.76
C MET A 59 12.32 -1.45 -22.35
N ASP A 60 13.59 -1.05 -22.24
CA ASP A 60 14.30 -0.98 -20.95
C ASP A 60 13.72 0.12 -20.06
N ASP A 61 13.30 1.24 -20.65
CA ASP A 61 12.63 2.32 -19.94
C ASP A 61 11.27 1.88 -19.39
N TYR A 62 10.48 1.18 -20.20
CA TYR A 62 9.20 0.59 -19.77
C TYR A 62 9.39 -0.38 -18.59
N GLU A 63 10.30 -1.34 -18.69
CA GLU A 63 10.55 -2.32 -17.62
C GLU A 63 11.03 -1.64 -16.34
N ARG A 64 11.92 -0.65 -16.46
CA ARG A 64 12.43 0.12 -15.33
C ARG A 64 11.33 0.90 -14.62
N GLU A 65 10.48 1.62 -15.37
CA GLU A 65 9.39 2.40 -14.79
C GLU A 65 8.35 1.49 -14.10
N PHE A 66 8.04 0.35 -14.71
CA PHE A 66 7.18 -0.65 -14.09
C PHE A 66 7.74 -1.13 -12.75
N MET A 67 9.00 -1.57 -12.73
CA MET A 67 9.65 -2.09 -11.53
C MET A 67 9.77 -1.01 -10.44
N HIS A 68 10.08 0.23 -10.83
CA HIS A 68 10.15 1.35 -9.90
C HIS A 68 8.80 1.60 -9.20
N MET A 69 7.71 1.68 -9.97
CA MET A 69 6.38 1.89 -9.41
C MET A 69 5.94 0.70 -8.54
N TYR A 70 6.16 -0.52 -9.03
CA TYR A 70 5.84 -1.76 -8.32
C TYR A 70 6.47 -1.80 -6.93
N TYR A 71 7.79 -1.61 -6.86
CA TYR A 71 8.50 -1.62 -5.58
C TYR A 71 8.17 -0.41 -4.69
N SER A 72 7.87 0.75 -5.29
CA SER A 72 7.39 1.91 -4.55
C SER A 72 6.08 1.60 -3.82
N LEU A 73 5.10 1.04 -4.54
CA LEU A 73 3.80 0.65 -3.97
C LEU A 73 3.96 -0.40 -2.87
N HIS A 74 4.76 -1.45 -3.12
CA HIS A 74 5.08 -2.45 -2.10
C HIS A 74 5.71 -1.81 -0.85
N GLY A 75 6.64 -0.88 -1.03
CA GLY A 75 7.26 -0.14 0.07
C GLY A 75 6.24 0.66 0.89
N GLN A 76 5.26 1.30 0.24
CA GLN A 76 4.20 2.02 0.94
C GLN A 76 3.31 1.08 1.77
N ILE A 77 2.95 -0.09 1.24
CA ILE A 77 2.18 -1.08 2.01
C ILE A 77 2.93 -1.51 3.27
N GLN A 78 4.24 -1.78 3.16
CA GLN A 78 5.04 -2.15 4.34
C GLN A 78 5.10 -1.03 5.38
N ARG A 79 5.16 0.23 4.93
CA ARG A 79 5.07 1.39 5.84
C ARG A 79 3.72 1.48 6.53
N LEU A 80 2.61 1.28 5.81
CA LEU A 80 1.27 1.27 6.37
C LEU A 80 1.10 0.15 7.42
N LYS A 81 1.60 -1.06 7.14
CA LYS A 81 1.63 -2.17 8.10
C LYS A 81 2.39 -1.80 9.36
N ARG A 82 3.57 -1.17 9.22
CA ARG A 82 4.35 -0.67 10.37
C ARG A 82 3.59 0.40 11.16
N TYR A 83 2.90 1.33 10.49
CA TYR A 83 2.09 2.34 11.18
C TYR A 83 0.95 1.69 11.97
N ARG A 84 0.30 0.67 11.41
CA ARG A 84 -0.74 -0.08 12.10
C ARG A 84 -0.22 -0.76 13.37
N GLU A 85 0.97 -1.35 13.33
CA GLU A 85 1.63 -1.93 14.51
C GLU A 85 1.93 -0.86 15.56
N ILE A 86 2.49 0.28 15.15
CA ILE A 86 2.80 1.39 16.04
C ILE A 86 1.53 1.91 16.72
N VAL A 87 0.45 2.13 15.97
CA VAL A 87 -0.84 2.59 16.52
C VAL A 87 -1.40 1.56 17.50
N SER A 88 -1.32 0.27 17.16
CA SER A 88 -1.75 -0.81 18.06
C SER A 88 -1.00 -0.77 19.40
N LEU A 89 0.30 -0.52 19.39
CA LEU A 89 1.11 -0.33 20.60
C LEU A 89 0.75 0.95 21.36
N MET A 90 0.41 2.03 20.66
CA MET A 90 -0.04 3.28 21.28
C MET A 90 -1.35 3.08 22.05
N VAL A 91 -2.29 2.28 21.55
CA VAL A 91 -3.54 1.96 22.28
C VAL A 91 -3.23 1.34 23.65
N LEU A 92 -2.28 0.40 23.67
CA LEU A 92 -1.89 -0.34 24.89
C LEU A 92 -1.09 0.53 25.86
N LYS A 93 -0.33 1.49 25.36
CA LYS A 93 0.56 2.35 26.16
C LYS A 93 -0.10 3.64 26.62
N ASP A 94 -1.24 4.03 26.04
CA ASP A 94 -1.96 5.24 26.44
C ASP A 94 -2.41 5.10 27.91
N PRO A 95 -1.95 5.96 28.83
CA PRO A 95 -2.32 5.92 30.24
C PRO A 95 -3.82 6.01 30.48
N ILE A 96 -4.57 6.64 29.56
CA ILE A 96 -6.02 6.72 29.62
C ILE A 96 -6.65 5.33 29.43
N ASN A 97 -5.98 4.43 28.68
CA ASN A 97 -6.44 3.09 28.33
C ASN A 97 -5.97 1.97 29.28
N ILE A 98 -5.16 2.30 30.30
CA ILE A 98 -4.71 1.34 31.31
C ILE A 98 -5.85 1.08 32.31
N PRO A 99 -6.25 -0.20 32.54
CA PRO A 99 -7.23 -0.52 33.57
C PRO A 99 -6.74 -0.04 34.93
N LYS A 100 -7.58 0.69 35.67
CA LYS A 100 -7.29 0.97 37.08
C LYS A 100 -7.56 -0.32 37.86
N ASN A 101 -6.51 -0.92 38.42
CA ASN A 101 -6.62 -2.01 39.39
C ASN A 101 -7.43 -1.58 40.61
#